data_AF-A0A6I5RIN3-F1
#
_entry.id   AF-A0A6I5RIN3-F1
#
_cell.length_a   1.000
_cell.length_b   1.000
_cell.length_c   1.000
_cell.angle_alpha   90.00
_cell.angle_beta   90.00
_cell.angle_gamma   90.00
#
_symmetry.space_group_name_H-M   'P 1'
#
loop_
_entity.id
_entity.type
_entity.pdbx_description
1 polymer ?
#
loop_
_entity_poly.entity_id
_entity_poly.type
_entity_poly.pdbx_seq_one_letter_code
_entity_poly.pdbx_strand_id
1 'polypeptide(L)'
;MPDKRKRDLYQEIGDRIMPGGIFCNLEHVASPTQRLHEHFMRAIGYSPEEEDPANILLDVETQLRWLRELSFVDVDCYWKWLELALLVGYKPV
;
A
#
# COMPACT_ATOMS: atom_id res chain seq x y z
N MET A 1 -9.06 -0.80 6.66
CA MET A 1 -9.94 0.08 5.84
C MET A 1 -10.36 -0.67 4.58
N PRO A 2 -11.64 -0.71 4.20
CA PRO A 2 -12.08 -1.42 2.99
C PRO A 2 -11.42 -0.90 1.71
N ASP A 3 -11.15 -1.81 0.77
CA ASP A 3 -10.44 -1.55 -0.49
C ASP A 3 -11.01 -0.39 -1.30
N LYS A 4 -12.35 -0.33 -1.43
CA LYS A 4 -13.00 0.79 -2.13
C LYS A 4 -12.66 2.13 -1.47
N ARG A 5 -12.76 2.22 -0.15
CA ARG A 5 -12.47 3.46 0.58
C ARG A 5 -11.00 3.84 0.46
N LYS A 6 -10.09 2.86 0.43
CA LYS A 6 -8.66 3.05 0.19
C LYS A 6 -8.39 3.67 -1.19
N ARG A 7 -9.01 3.12 -2.24
CA ARG A 7 -8.91 3.67 -3.60
C ARG A 7 -9.48 5.09 -3.69
N ASP A 8 -10.64 5.33 -3.08
CA ASP A 8 -11.26 6.66 -3.03
C ASP A 8 -10.33 7.67 -2.32
N LEU A 9 -9.62 7.25 -1.27
CA LEU A 9 -8.67 8.09 -0.54
C LEU A 9 -7.44 8.44 -1.42
N TYR A 10 -6.94 7.52 -2.22
CA TYR A 10 -5.87 7.82 -3.18
C TYR A 10 -6.29 8.88 -4.21
N GLN A 11 -7.53 8.83 -4.70
CA GLN A 11 -8.08 9.89 -5.56
C GLN A 11 -8.15 11.23 -4.83
N GLU A 12 -8.74 11.23 -3.63
CA GLU A 12 -8.89 12.43 -2.79
C GLU A 12 -7.54 13.11 -2.52
N ILE A 13 -6.48 12.33 -2.31
CA ILE A 13 -5.13 12.83 -2.11
C ILE A 13 -4.54 13.34 -3.44
N GLY A 14 -4.67 12.58 -4.52
CA GLY A 14 -4.20 12.98 -5.85
C GLY A 14 -4.85 14.27 -6.38
N ASP A 15 -6.06 14.58 -5.95
CA ASP A 15 -6.77 15.82 -6.27
C ASP A 15 -6.26 17.04 -5.48
N ARG A 16 -5.57 16.80 -4.36
CA ARG A 16 -5.07 17.86 -3.45
C ARG A 16 -3.56 18.09 -3.57
N ILE A 17 -2.82 17.12 -4.08
CA ILE A 17 -1.38 17.27 -4.32
C ILE A 17 -1.17 18.28 -5.45
N MET A 18 -0.31 19.28 -5.20
CA MET A 18 0.07 20.27 -6.20
C MET A 18 0.77 19.57 -7.39
N PRO A 19 0.63 20.08 -8.62
CA PRO A 19 1.42 19.62 -9.75
C PRO A 19 2.92 19.64 -9.40
N GLY A 20 3.60 18.53 -9.66
CA GLY A 20 4.99 18.30 -9.25
C GLY A 20 5.21 17.77 -7.83
N GLY A 21 4.14 17.49 -7.09
CA GLY A 21 4.22 16.88 -5.76
C GLY A 21 4.41 15.36 -5.79
N ILE A 22 4.83 14.81 -4.65
CA ILE A 22 5.04 13.36 -4.46
C ILE A 22 4.05 12.83 -3.41
N PHE A 23 3.34 11.77 -3.76
CA PHE A 23 2.59 10.94 -2.83
C PHE A 23 3.47 9.80 -2.33
N CYS A 24 3.49 9.59 -1.00
CA CYS A 24 4.18 8.49 -0.34
C CYS A 24 3.22 7.84 0.67
N ASN A 25 3.02 6.53 0.55
CA ASN A 25 2.23 5.75 1.50
C ASN A 25 3.08 4.61 2.07
N LEU A 26 3.42 4.69 3.36
CA LEU A 26 4.05 3.60 4.10
C LEU A 26 2.93 2.74 4.71
N GLU A 27 2.70 1.57 4.11
CA GLU A 27 1.51 0.77 4.34
C GLU A 27 1.83 -0.68 4.72
N HIS A 28 0.92 -1.25 5.52
CA HIS A 28 0.79 -2.69 5.72
C HIS A 28 0.02 -3.33 4.54
N VAL A 29 0.67 -4.20 3.79
CA VAL A 29 0.18 -4.83 2.56
C VAL A 29 0.09 -6.35 2.71
N ALA A 30 -0.77 -6.99 1.93
CA ALA A 30 -0.94 -8.44 2.00
C ALA A 30 0.32 -9.17 1.52
N SER A 31 0.71 -10.24 2.22
CA SER A 31 1.70 -11.18 1.69
C SER A 31 1.16 -11.91 0.45
N PRO A 32 2.02 -12.23 -0.53
CA PRO A 32 1.58 -12.95 -1.73
C PRO A 32 1.34 -14.45 -1.46
N THR A 33 1.75 -14.98 -0.30
CA THR A 33 1.52 -16.37 0.10
C THR A 33 1.37 -16.48 1.62
N GLN A 34 0.62 -17.47 2.09
CA GLN A 34 0.46 -17.77 3.53
C GLN A 34 1.81 -17.97 4.25
N ARG A 35 2.78 -18.65 3.60
CA ARG A 35 4.11 -18.87 4.18
C ARG A 35 4.87 -17.56 4.44
N LEU A 36 4.72 -16.57 3.56
CA LEU A 36 5.34 -15.26 3.73
C LEU A 36 4.63 -14.44 4.80
N HIS A 37 3.30 -14.57 4.90
CA HIS A 37 2.52 -13.97 5.98
C HIS A 37 2.98 -14.51 7.36
N GLU A 38 3.06 -15.82 7.51
CA GLU A 38 3.57 -16.44 8.74
C GLU A 38 5.03 -16.04 9.03
N HIS A 39 5.84 -15.86 8.00
CA HIS A 39 7.21 -15.38 8.17
C HIS A 39 7.24 -13.93 8.65
N PHE A 40 6.37 -13.06 8.14
CA PHE A 40 6.21 -11.69 8.60
C PHE A 40 5.80 -11.64 10.07
N MET A 41 4.72 -12.34 10.44
CA MET A 41 4.22 -12.38 11.82
C MET A 41 5.33 -12.79 12.80
N ARG A 42 6.06 -13.87 12.49
CA ARG A 42 7.22 -14.30 13.31
C ARG A 42 8.31 -13.24 13.37
N ALA A 43 8.60 -12.56 12.27
CA ALA A 43 9.66 -11.55 12.20
C ALA A 43 9.34 -10.29 13.02
N ILE A 44 8.06 -9.97 13.22
CA ILE A 44 7.62 -8.86 14.07
C ILE A 44 7.27 -9.30 15.50
N GLY A 45 7.45 -10.58 15.84
CA GLY A 45 7.26 -11.11 17.20
C GLY A 45 5.82 -11.50 17.55
N TYR A 46 4.97 -11.72 16.54
CA TYR A 46 3.56 -12.11 16.70
C TYR A 46 3.30 -13.52 16.15
N SER A 47 2.25 -14.17 16.63
CA SER A 47 1.66 -15.36 16.01
C SER A 47 0.45 -15.01 15.15
N PRO A 48 0.07 -15.83 14.15
CA PRO A 48 -1.10 -15.56 13.30
C PRO A 48 -2.42 -15.42 14.09
N GLU A 49 -2.52 -16.03 15.27
CA GLU A 49 -3.70 -15.95 16.14
C GLU A 49 -3.86 -14.57 16.80
N GLU A 50 -2.80 -13.75 16.81
CA GLU A 50 -2.79 -12.39 17.36
C GLU A 50 -3.13 -11.32 16.30
N GLU A 51 -3.44 -11.74 15.07
CA GLU A 51 -3.77 -10.84 13.98
C GLU A 51 -5.05 -10.03 14.28
N ASP A 52 -4.98 -8.71 14.07
CA ASP A 52 -6.15 -7.84 14.21
C ASP A 52 -7.14 -8.13 13.07
N PRO A 53 -8.36 -8.63 13.35
CA PRO A 53 -9.35 -8.91 12.32
C PRO A 53 -9.82 -7.66 11.57
N ALA A 54 -9.52 -6.45 12.07
CA ALA A 54 -9.78 -5.20 11.35
C ALA A 54 -8.79 -4.91 10.22
N ASN A 55 -7.67 -5.66 10.14
CA ASN A 55 -6.69 -5.54 9.07
C ASN A 55 -7.28 -6.05 7.75
N ILE A 56 -7.61 -5.11 6.88
CA ILE A 56 -8.03 -5.37 5.50
C ILE A 56 -6.83 -5.00 4.62
N LEU A 57 -5.99 -6.00 4.38
CA LEU A 57 -4.75 -5.84 3.62
C LEU A 57 -5.00 -6.08 2.13
N LEU A 58 -4.32 -5.31 1.30
CA LEU A 58 -4.34 -5.46 -0.16
C LEU A 58 -2.91 -5.59 -0.66
N ASP A 59 -2.72 -6.32 -1.76
CA ASP A 59 -1.41 -6.53 -2.35
C ASP A 59 -0.83 -5.23 -2.94
N VAL A 60 0.50 -5.17 -3.01
CA VAL A 60 1.23 -3.99 -3.53
C VAL A 60 0.85 -3.70 -4.99
N GLU A 61 0.72 -4.73 -5.83
CA GLU A 61 0.57 -4.56 -7.27
C GLU A 61 -0.76 -3.90 -7.65
N THR A 62 -1.84 -4.32 -6.99
CA THR A 62 -3.17 -3.72 -7.15
C THR A 62 -3.14 -2.24 -6.76
N GLN A 63 -2.46 -1.90 -5.67
CA GLN A 63 -2.39 -0.53 -5.19
C GLN A 63 -1.54 0.38 -6.08
N LEU A 64 -0.38 -0.10 -6.55
CA LEU A 64 0.42 0.63 -7.55
C LEU A 64 -0.36 0.81 -8.85
N ARG A 65 -1.15 -0.19 -9.28
CA ARG A 65 -2.04 -0.05 -10.44
C ARG A 65 -3.07 1.05 -10.22
N TRP A 66 -3.70 1.11 -9.05
CA TRP A 66 -4.63 2.19 -8.73
C TRP A 66 -3.97 3.56 -8.81
N LEU A 67 -2.77 3.74 -8.24
CA LEU A 67 -2.08 5.03 -8.35
C LEU A 67 -1.88 5.45 -9.82
N ARG A 68 -1.52 4.51 -10.71
CA ARG A 68 -1.40 4.78 -12.16
C ARG A 68 -2.75 5.14 -12.80
N GLU A 69 -3.82 4.43 -12.45
CA GLU A 69 -5.18 4.74 -12.91
C GLU A 69 -5.66 6.12 -12.43
N LEU A 70 -5.19 6.57 -11.26
CA LEU A 70 -5.54 7.84 -10.63
C LEU A 70 -4.61 8.99 -11.04
N SER A 71 -3.98 8.86 -12.21
CA SER A 71 -3.15 9.89 -12.85
C SER A 71 -1.86 10.24 -12.11
N PHE A 72 -1.38 9.40 -11.18
CA PHE A 72 0.01 9.47 -10.74
C PHE A 72 0.92 8.85 -11.81
N VAL A 73 2.09 9.45 -12.00
CA VAL A 73 3.18 8.94 -12.85
C VAL A 73 4.36 8.52 -11.99
N ASP A 74 5.38 7.89 -12.58
CA ASP A 74 6.57 7.39 -11.87
C ASP A 74 6.23 6.55 -10.63
N VAL A 75 5.15 5.76 -10.76
CA VAL A 75 4.60 4.95 -9.68
C VAL A 75 5.42 3.69 -9.46
N ASP A 76 5.96 3.54 -8.25
CA ASP A 76 6.78 2.40 -7.85
C ASP A 76 6.69 2.11 -6.34
N CYS A 77 7.24 0.98 -5.92
CA CYS A 77 7.48 0.64 -4.53
C CYS A 77 8.95 0.85 -4.19
N TYR A 78 9.27 1.96 -3.53
CA TYR A 78 10.67 2.33 -3.25
C TYR A 78 11.32 1.41 -2.21
N TRP A 79 10.52 0.81 -1.33
CA TRP A 79 11.00 -0.11 -0.31
C TRP A 79 9.91 -1.10 0.06
N LYS A 80 10.31 -2.36 0.25
CA LYS A 80 9.44 -3.41 0.77
C LYS A 80 10.22 -4.34 1.66
N TRP A 81 9.70 -4.59 2.86
CA TRP A 81 10.12 -5.69 3.70
C TRP A 81 8.88 -6.47 4.15
N LEU A 82 8.70 -7.64 3.54
CA LEU A 82 7.55 -8.50 3.79
C LEU A 82 6.24 -7.72 3.64
N GLU A 83 5.45 -7.56 4.69
CA GLU A 83 4.15 -6.89 4.63
C GLU A 83 4.22 -5.38 4.84
N LEU A 84 5.40 -4.78 4.97
CA LEU A 84 5.57 -3.32 5.00
C LEU A 84 6.10 -2.83 3.65
N ALA A 85 5.44 -1.84 3.06
CA ALA A 85 5.80 -1.30 1.76
C ALA A 85 5.67 0.23 1.71
N LEU A 86 6.57 0.89 1.00
CA LEU A 86 6.51 2.32 0.68
C LEU A 86 6.10 2.50 -0.79
N LEU A 87 4.83 2.79 -1.01
CA LEU A 87 4.26 3.05 -2.32
C LEU A 87 4.42 4.53 -2.65
N VAL A 88 4.93 4.84 -3.84
CA VAL A 88 5.25 6.21 -4.25
C VAL A 88 4.62 6.50 -5.61
N GLY A 89 4.14 7.74 -5.80
CA GLY A 89 3.66 8.23 -7.09
C GLY A 89 3.85 9.75 -7.21
N TYR A 90 4.21 10.22 -8.40
CA TYR A 90 4.39 11.63 -8.70
C TYR A 90 3.14 12.23 -9.34
N LYS A 91 2.75 13.43 -8.92
CA LYS A 91 1.71 14.20 -9.60
C LYS A 91 2.35 14.94 -10.78
N PRO A 92 1.99 14.64 -12.03
CA PRO A 92 2.56 15.33 -13.18
C PRO A 92 2.28 16.85 -13.11
N VAL A 93 3.16 17.63 -13.74
CA VAL A 93 3.04 19.10 -13.86
C VAL A 93 1.96 19.48 -14.86
#